data_AF-A0A9D6Y6W6-F1
#
_entry.id   AF-A0A9D6Y6W6-F1
#
_cell.length_a   1.000
_cell.length_b   1.000
_cell.length_c   1.000
_cell.angle_alpha   90.00
_cell.angle_beta   90.00
_cell.angle_gamma   90.00
#
_symmetry.space_group_name_H-M   'P 1'
#
loop_
_entity.id
_entity.type
_entity.pdbx_description
1 polymer ?
#
loop_
_entity_poly.entity_id
_entity_poly.type
_entity_poly.pdbx_seq_one_letter_code
_entity_poly.pdbx_strand_id
1 'polypeptide(L)'
;MTATRTATPPPIGPDLTYVGVANLSGVAPTPIGTDKGGNPIYRVLVRQGFYLVVEAKKGAGRRSVGTTVFNWAEDDPSVRPDLQIQPARPLGNGSGAVCDRGPVPAPVGGVPAITPPSFAGTQLVADVLNDLGCRFNVRSSSGEACTGSGGSFFFLGSGTDEQFCALVGTEFSFPSGDTLLTVRVLDTIGQPGLPKSFVIRAP
;
A
#
# COMPACT_ATOMS: atom_id res chain seq x y z
N MET A 1 2.33 -13.20 40.26
CA MET A 1 1.52 -13.98 39.30
C MET A 1 1.98 -13.57 37.90
N THR A 2 2.57 -14.49 37.13
CA THR A 2 3.08 -14.20 35.79
C THR A 2 1.98 -14.50 34.78
N ALA A 3 1.45 -13.49 34.09
CA ALA A 3 0.46 -13.70 33.06
C ALA A 3 1.10 -14.40 31.85
N THR A 4 0.65 -15.63 31.55
CA THR A 4 1.02 -16.33 30.33
C THR A 4 0.43 -15.57 29.14
N ARG A 5 1.27 -15.02 28.27
CA ARG A 5 0.81 -14.40 27.02
C ARG A 5 0.15 -15.47 26.15
N THR A 6 -1.15 -15.38 25.93
CA THR A 6 -1.85 -16.18 24.92
C THR A 6 -1.35 -15.77 23.55
N ALA A 7 -0.91 -16.74 22.74
CA ALA A 7 -0.49 -16.48 21.36
C ALA A 7 -1.66 -15.86 20.58
N THR A 8 -1.43 -14.73 19.92
CA THR A 8 -2.40 -14.15 18.98
C THR A 8 -2.52 -15.08 17.78
N PRO A 9 -3.72 -15.53 17.41
CA PRO A 9 -3.91 -16.32 16.19
C PRO A 9 -3.33 -15.58 14.98
N PRO A 10 -2.70 -16.28 14.03
CA PRO A 10 -2.19 -15.64 12.82
C PRO A 10 -3.35 -14.99 12.04
N PRO A 11 -3.12 -13.86 11.37
CA PRO A 11 -4.11 -13.26 10.48
C PRO A 11 -4.55 -14.27 9.42
N ILE A 12 -5.85 -14.32 9.13
CA ILE A 12 -6.46 -15.27 8.17
C ILE A 12 -6.94 -14.61 6.87
N GLY A 13 -6.82 -13.28 6.77
CA GLY A 13 -7.20 -12.49 5.60
C GLY A 13 -6.27 -12.73 4.40
N PRO A 14 -6.31 -11.86 3.37
CA PRO A 14 -5.61 -12.04 2.11
C PRO A 14 -4.10 -12.20 2.23
N ASP A 15 -3.53 -13.03 1.36
CA ASP A 15 -2.09 -13.18 1.20
C ASP A 15 -1.58 -12.23 0.13
N LEU A 16 -0.59 -11.41 0.46
CA LEU A 16 0.10 -10.58 -0.51
C LEU A 16 1.00 -11.43 -1.41
N THR A 17 0.78 -11.43 -2.71
CA THR A 17 1.55 -12.19 -3.71
C THR A 17 2.68 -11.35 -4.32
N TYR A 18 2.51 -10.04 -4.39
CA TYR A 18 3.53 -9.09 -4.83
C TYR A 18 3.39 -7.75 -4.08
N VAL A 19 4.51 -7.14 -3.72
CA VAL A 19 4.60 -5.74 -3.27
C VAL A 19 5.85 -5.13 -3.89
N GLY A 20 5.71 -3.97 -4.52
CA GLY A 20 6.84 -3.36 -5.21
C GLY A 20 6.44 -2.22 -6.12
N VAL A 21 7.17 -2.10 -7.24
CA VAL A 21 6.98 -1.04 -8.22
C VAL A 21 7.00 -1.55 -9.64
N ALA A 22 6.47 -0.76 -10.56
CA ALA A 22 6.67 -0.92 -11.99
C ALA A 22 6.99 0.43 -12.64
N ASN A 23 7.74 0.43 -13.74
CA ASN A 23 7.95 1.66 -14.51
C ASN A 23 6.66 2.06 -15.28
N LEU A 24 6.69 3.19 -16.00
CA LEU A 24 5.53 3.66 -16.78
C LEU A 24 5.09 2.69 -17.89
N SER A 25 5.97 1.78 -18.33
CA SER A 25 5.64 0.72 -19.28
C SER A 25 5.05 -0.54 -18.61
N GLY A 26 4.82 -0.51 -17.30
CA GLY A 26 4.28 -1.64 -16.52
C GLY A 26 5.32 -2.72 -16.19
N VAL A 27 6.61 -2.51 -16.51
CA VAL A 27 7.66 -3.48 -16.24
C VAL A 27 8.16 -3.33 -14.81
N ALA A 28 8.06 -4.41 -14.03
CA ALA A 28 8.60 -4.47 -12.69
C ALA A 28 10.12 -4.70 -12.71
N PRO A 29 10.92 -3.81 -12.09
CA PRO A 29 12.34 -4.06 -11.93
C PRO A 29 12.60 -5.12 -10.85
N THR A 30 13.74 -5.80 -10.94
CA THR A 30 14.24 -6.64 -9.84
C THR A 30 14.69 -5.76 -8.67
N PRO A 31 14.40 -6.13 -7.41
CA PRO A 31 14.98 -5.47 -6.25
C PRO A 31 16.51 -5.42 -6.34
N ILE A 32 17.12 -4.33 -5.92
CA ILE A 32 18.59 -4.15 -5.91
C ILE A 32 19.25 -4.79 -4.68
N GLY A 33 18.46 -5.34 -3.77
CA GLY A 33 18.89 -5.94 -2.52
C GLY A 33 17.75 -5.99 -1.50
N THR A 34 18.09 -6.22 -0.25
CA THR A 34 17.17 -6.17 0.89
C THR A 34 17.69 -5.22 1.97
N ASP A 35 16.78 -4.65 2.76
CA ASP A 35 17.15 -3.89 3.95
C ASP A 35 17.52 -4.82 5.12
N LYS A 36 17.83 -4.24 6.29
CA LYS A 36 18.16 -5.01 7.50
C LYS A 36 17.03 -5.91 7.99
N GLY A 37 15.78 -5.62 7.62
CA GLY A 37 14.60 -6.40 7.95
C GLY A 37 14.27 -7.48 6.91
N GLY A 38 15.08 -7.61 5.84
CA GLY A 38 14.82 -8.55 4.74
C GLY A 38 13.81 -8.03 3.72
N ASN A 39 13.41 -6.76 3.79
CA ASN A 39 12.44 -6.18 2.86
C ASN A 39 13.13 -5.85 1.53
N PRO A 40 12.55 -6.17 0.37
CA PRO A 40 13.14 -5.86 -0.92
C PRO A 40 13.28 -4.35 -1.13
N ILE A 41 14.42 -3.93 -1.65
CA ILE A 41 14.72 -2.53 -1.99
C ILE A 41 14.55 -2.33 -3.49
N TYR A 42 13.63 -1.48 -3.89
CA TYR A 42 13.43 -1.05 -5.26
C TYR A 42 14.05 0.32 -5.47
N ARG A 43 15.03 0.41 -6.35
CA ARG A 43 15.64 1.69 -6.75
C ARG A 43 14.81 2.33 -7.85
N VAL A 44 14.40 3.58 -7.63
CA VAL A 44 13.78 4.42 -8.65
C VAL A 44 14.75 5.51 -9.10
N LEU A 45 14.64 5.95 -10.36
CA LEU A 45 15.54 6.97 -10.94
C LEU A 45 15.04 8.39 -10.72
N VAL A 46 13.77 8.52 -10.36
CA VAL A 46 13.03 9.76 -10.15
C VAL A 46 12.08 9.57 -8.97
N ARG A 47 11.70 10.66 -8.32
CA ARG A 47 10.87 10.65 -7.10
C ARG A 47 9.37 10.41 -7.37
N GLN A 48 8.98 10.40 -8.64
CA GLN A 48 7.63 10.18 -9.16
C GLN A 48 7.70 9.58 -10.58
N GLY A 49 6.58 9.20 -11.18
CA GLY A 49 6.54 8.65 -12.54
C GLY A 49 6.82 7.15 -12.61
N PHE A 50 6.31 6.40 -11.64
CA PHE A 50 6.32 4.94 -11.59
C PHE A 50 5.08 4.46 -10.86
N TYR A 51 4.70 3.20 -11.01
CA TYR A 51 3.59 2.61 -10.27
C TYR A 51 4.06 2.03 -8.93
N LEU A 52 3.32 2.29 -7.86
CA LEU A 52 3.27 1.38 -6.72
C LEU A 52 2.33 0.23 -7.06
N VAL A 53 2.73 -0.99 -6.75
CA VAL A 53 1.95 -2.19 -7.08
C VAL A 53 1.85 -3.09 -5.86
N VAL A 54 0.63 -3.48 -5.54
CA VAL A 54 0.30 -4.46 -4.50
C VAL A 54 -0.61 -5.49 -5.14
N GLU A 55 -0.29 -6.76 -4.95
CA GLU A 55 -1.14 -7.87 -5.40
C GLU A 55 -1.48 -8.76 -4.24
N ALA A 56 -2.73 -9.22 -4.24
CA ALA A 56 -3.26 -10.06 -3.19
C ALA A 56 -4.08 -11.22 -3.76
N LYS A 57 -4.13 -12.30 -2.99
CA LYS A 57 -5.03 -13.42 -3.22
C LYS A 57 -5.76 -13.81 -1.95
N LYS A 58 -6.79 -14.64 -2.08
CA LYS A 58 -7.48 -15.24 -0.93
C LYS A 58 -6.47 -15.98 -0.04
N GLY A 59 -6.44 -15.62 1.24
CA GLY A 59 -5.60 -16.30 2.23
C GLY A 59 -6.27 -17.53 2.82
N ALA A 60 -5.83 -17.92 4.02
CA ALA A 60 -6.31 -19.13 4.72
C ALA A 60 -7.84 -19.13 4.95
N GLY A 61 -8.46 -17.96 5.15
CA GLY A 61 -9.90 -17.81 5.31
C GLY A 61 -10.73 -18.05 4.04
N ARG A 62 -10.09 -18.19 2.86
CA ARG A 62 -10.72 -18.41 1.54
C ARG A 62 -11.77 -17.38 1.12
N ARG A 63 -11.88 -16.25 1.83
CA ARG A 63 -12.73 -15.13 1.44
C ARG A 63 -12.05 -14.30 0.37
N SER A 64 -12.86 -13.68 -0.48
CA SER A 64 -12.37 -12.77 -1.51
C SER A 64 -11.60 -11.61 -0.90
N VAL A 65 -10.61 -11.13 -1.64
CA VAL A 65 -9.87 -9.91 -1.31
C VAL A 65 -10.84 -8.73 -1.35
N GLY A 66 -10.79 -7.86 -0.34
CA GLY A 66 -11.55 -6.61 -0.35
C GLY A 66 -10.95 -5.63 -1.37
N THR A 67 -11.79 -4.86 -2.05
CA THR A 67 -11.40 -4.01 -3.20
C THR A 67 -11.59 -2.52 -2.94
N THR A 68 -12.01 -2.14 -1.73
CA THR A 68 -12.22 -0.74 -1.34
C THR A 68 -10.89 -0.05 -1.11
N VAL A 69 -10.55 0.91 -1.96
CA VAL A 69 -9.30 1.69 -1.86
C VAL A 69 -9.47 3.00 -1.08
N PHE A 70 -10.71 3.47 -0.88
CA PHE A 70 -11.02 4.66 -0.11
C PHE A 70 -12.36 4.49 0.60
N ASN A 71 -12.35 4.64 1.91
CA ASN A 71 -13.53 4.62 2.77
C ASN A 71 -13.19 5.39 4.05
N TRP A 72 -13.66 6.64 4.11
CA TRP A 72 -13.21 7.61 5.11
C TRP A 72 -14.39 8.26 5.83
N ALA A 73 -14.24 8.42 7.14
CA ALA A 73 -15.07 9.21 8.02
C ALA A 73 -14.16 10.05 8.93
N GLU A 74 -14.49 11.33 9.12
CA GLU A 74 -13.66 12.30 9.83
C GLU A 74 -13.52 11.99 11.34
N ASP A 75 -14.51 11.31 11.91
CA ASP A 75 -14.65 11.05 13.34
C ASP A 75 -14.79 9.56 13.69
N ASP A 76 -14.65 8.65 12.72
CA ASP A 76 -14.69 7.21 12.93
C ASP A 76 -13.42 6.51 12.42
N PRO A 77 -12.46 6.18 13.31
CA PRO A 77 -11.19 5.56 12.93
C PRO A 77 -11.32 4.09 12.54
N SER A 78 -12.51 3.49 12.63
CA SER A 78 -12.79 2.13 12.17
C SER A 78 -13.09 2.08 10.66
N VAL A 79 -13.49 3.21 10.07
CA VAL A 79 -13.77 3.35 8.64
C VAL A 79 -12.45 3.46 7.88
N ARG A 80 -12.07 2.38 7.21
CA ARG A 80 -10.77 2.21 6.55
C ARG A 80 -10.93 1.55 5.18
N PRO A 81 -9.97 1.75 4.26
CA PRO A 81 -9.91 0.98 3.03
C PRO A 81 -9.49 -0.48 3.32
N ASP A 82 -9.83 -1.36 2.38
CA ASP A 82 -9.36 -2.74 2.35
C ASP A 82 -7.86 -2.81 2.04
N LEU A 83 -7.39 -1.98 1.11
CA LEU A 83 -5.96 -1.78 0.88
C LEU A 83 -5.38 -0.82 1.93
N GLN A 84 -4.46 -1.30 2.76
CA GLN A 84 -3.87 -0.50 3.83
C GLN A 84 -2.35 -0.40 3.64
N ILE A 85 -1.88 0.77 3.21
CA ILE A 85 -0.47 1.08 3.00
C ILE A 85 -0.08 2.27 3.88
N GLN A 86 1.05 2.16 4.58
CA GLN A 86 1.61 3.25 5.37
C GLN A 86 3.07 3.51 4.97
N PRO A 87 3.44 4.78 4.72
CA PRO A 87 4.83 5.15 4.51
C PRO A 87 5.51 5.50 5.83
N ALA A 88 6.78 5.10 5.98
CA ALA A 88 7.62 5.47 7.12
C ALA A 88 8.26 6.87 6.98
N ARG A 89 8.00 7.58 5.88
CA ARG A 89 8.43 8.97 5.66
C ARG A 89 7.32 9.72 4.93
N PRO A 90 7.15 11.03 5.17
CA PRO A 90 6.09 11.78 4.51
C PRO A 90 6.28 11.76 2.99
N LEU A 91 5.19 11.60 2.25
CA LEU A 91 5.16 11.68 0.79
C LEU A 91 4.68 13.06 0.35
N GLY A 92 5.13 13.53 -0.81
CA GLY A 92 4.79 14.85 -1.33
C GLY A 92 5.16 15.95 -0.33
N ASN A 93 4.16 16.73 0.09
CA ASN A 93 4.31 17.78 1.12
C ASN A 93 4.05 17.28 2.56
N GLY A 94 3.65 16.01 2.75
CA GLY A 94 3.33 15.42 4.04
C GLY A 94 2.02 15.88 4.71
N SER A 95 1.13 16.55 3.98
CA SER A 95 -0.18 17.00 4.44
C SER A 95 -1.01 15.84 5.01
N GLY A 96 -1.79 16.11 6.05
CA GLY A 96 -2.79 15.18 6.59
C GLY A 96 -4.20 15.35 6.00
N ALA A 97 -4.35 16.18 4.96
CA ALA A 97 -5.63 16.37 4.28
C ALA A 97 -5.99 15.11 3.47
N VAL A 98 -6.93 14.32 3.97
CA VAL A 98 -7.28 13.02 3.39
C VAL A 98 -7.85 13.18 1.99
N CYS A 99 -7.18 12.53 1.03
CA CYS A 99 -7.58 12.51 -0.38
C CYS A 99 -7.73 13.90 -1.00
N ASP A 100 -6.86 14.82 -0.60
CA ASP A 100 -6.85 16.22 -1.04
C ASP A 100 -8.21 16.93 -0.81
N ARG A 101 -9.05 16.40 0.08
CA ARG A 101 -10.31 17.03 0.49
C ARG A 101 -10.01 18.10 1.54
N GLY A 102 -10.47 19.32 1.27
CA GLY A 102 -10.37 20.45 2.19
C GLY A 102 -10.78 21.76 1.52
N PRO A 103 -11.05 22.82 2.30
CA PRO A 103 -11.31 24.14 1.73
C PRO A 103 -10.07 24.63 0.96
N VAL A 104 -10.28 25.08 -0.28
CA VAL A 104 -9.25 25.73 -1.10
C VAL A 104 -8.69 26.94 -0.32
N PRO A 105 -7.36 27.20 -0.30
CA PRO A 105 -6.30 26.55 -1.07
C PRO A 105 -5.59 25.46 -0.26
N ALA A 106 -6.32 24.40 0.13
CA ALA A 106 -5.72 23.23 0.74
C ALA A 106 -4.50 22.78 -0.10
N PRO A 107 -3.37 22.47 0.55
CA PRO A 107 -2.21 21.99 -0.19
C PRO A 107 -2.60 20.68 -0.87
N VAL A 108 -2.61 20.69 -2.21
CA VAL A 108 -2.87 19.50 -3.01
C VAL A 108 -1.69 18.55 -2.83
N GLY A 109 -1.98 17.31 -2.46
CA GLY A 109 -1.01 16.27 -2.17
C GLY A 109 -0.59 16.19 -0.72
N GLY A 110 0.25 15.20 -0.47
CA GLY A 110 0.72 14.80 0.84
C GLY A 110 0.22 13.43 1.22
N VAL A 111 1.06 12.69 1.93
CA VAL A 111 0.63 11.62 2.84
C VAL A 111 1.53 11.69 4.07
N PRO A 112 1.01 11.75 5.30
CA PRO A 112 1.84 11.74 6.51
C PRO A 112 2.54 10.39 6.71
N ALA A 113 3.63 10.40 7.48
CA ALA A 113 4.32 9.17 7.87
C ALA A 113 3.69 8.50 9.09
N ILE A 114 3.83 7.17 9.18
CA ILE A 114 3.66 6.41 10.42
C ILE A 114 4.99 5.74 10.76
N THR A 115 5.64 6.17 11.84
CA THR A 115 6.97 5.68 12.25
C THR A 115 7.05 5.45 13.76
N PRO A 116 7.29 4.22 14.23
CA PRO A 116 7.35 2.98 13.45
C PRO A 116 5.99 2.62 12.80
N PRO A 117 5.96 1.82 11.71
CA PRO A 117 4.72 1.38 11.08
C PRO A 117 3.76 0.73 12.10
N SER A 118 2.49 1.13 12.08
CA SER A 118 1.45 0.66 13.00
C SER A 118 0.06 0.73 12.36
N PHE A 119 -0.72 -0.34 12.50
CA PHE A 119 -2.12 -0.38 12.05
C PHE A 119 -3.11 -0.14 13.20
N ALA A 120 -2.72 0.64 14.21
CA ALA A 120 -3.54 0.93 15.39
C ALA A 120 -4.90 1.56 15.02
N GLY A 121 -5.89 1.39 15.91
CA GLY A 121 -7.26 1.86 15.80
C GLY A 121 -7.47 3.38 15.92
N THR A 122 -6.51 4.22 15.52
CA THR A 122 -6.57 5.68 15.71
C THR A 122 -6.97 6.43 14.44
N GLN A 123 -7.50 7.66 14.60
CA GLN A 123 -7.92 8.50 13.47
C GLN A 123 -6.74 8.84 12.56
N LEU A 124 -5.60 9.22 13.13
CA LEU A 124 -4.37 9.47 12.38
C LEU A 124 -4.00 8.30 11.45
N VAL A 125 -4.11 7.06 11.93
CA VAL A 125 -3.82 5.88 11.09
C VAL A 125 -4.88 5.71 10.01
N ALA A 126 -6.17 5.84 10.36
CA ALA A 126 -7.25 5.75 9.38
C ALA A 126 -7.13 6.80 8.27
N ASP A 127 -6.76 8.03 8.63
CA ASP A 127 -6.52 9.13 7.70
C ASP A 127 -5.36 8.83 6.75
N VAL A 128 -4.18 8.41 7.26
CA VAL A 128 -3.03 8.04 6.42
C VAL A 128 -3.36 6.90 5.45
N LEU A 129 -4.06 5.86 5.94
CA LEU A 129 -4.45 4.72 5.11
C LEU A 129 -5.42 5.12 4.00
N ASN A 130 -6.41 5.96 4.33
CA ASN A 130 -7.37 6.46 3.35
C ASN A 130 -6.75 7.43 2.35
N ASP A 131 -5.87 8.30 2.83
CA ASP A 131 -5.21 9.30 2.02
C ASP A 131 -4.35 8.62 0.95
N LEU A 132 -3.44 7.72 1.35
CA LEU A 132 -2.66 6.96 0.36
C LEU A 132 -3.55 6.01 -0.46
N GLY A 133 -4.53 5.36 0.16
CA GLY A 133 -5.43 4.42 -0.50
C GLY A 133 -6.21 5.04 -1.66
N CYS A 134 -6.70 6.27 -1.51
CA CYS A 134 -7.54 6.90 -2.55
C CYS A 134 -6.81 7.20 -3.87
N ARG A 135 -5.48 7.05 -3.89
CA ARG A 135 -4.63 7.20 -5.07
C ARG A 135 -4.48 5.89 -5.86
N PHE A 136 -4.98 4.78 -5.32
CA PHE A 136 -4.94 3.47 -5.96
C PHE A 136 -6.22 3.20 -6.76
N ASN A 137 -6.05 2.41 -7.82
CA ASN A 137 -7.14 1.71 -8.48
C ASN A 137 -6.96 0.20 -8.26
N VAL A 138 -8.06 -0.54 -8.32
CA VAL A 138 -8.07 -2.00 -8.24
C VAL A 138 -8.34 -2.61 -9.62
N ARG A 139 -7.69 -3.74 -9.91
CA ARG A 139 -7.84 -4.56 -11.11
C ARG A 139 -8.11 -5.99 -10.67
N SER A 140 -9.31 -6.48 -11.00
CA SER A 140 -9.75 -7.85 -10.70
C SER A 140 -9.51 -8.82 -11.86
N SER A 141 -8.90 -8.33 -12.95
CA SER A 141 -8.53 -9.12 -14.13
C SER A 141 -7.08 -8.86 -14.49
N SER A 142 -6.32 -9.94 -14.70
CA SER A 142 -4.91 -9.89 -15.08
C SER A 142 -4.70 -9.14 -16.41
N GLY A 143 -5.66 -9.24 -17.35
CA GLY A 143 -5.59 -8.53 -18.64
C GLY A 143 -5.79 -7.01 -18.55
N GLU A 144 -6.16 -6.49 -17.38
CA GLU A 144 -6.34 -5.06 -17.09
C GLU A 144 -5.31 -4.53 -16.08
N ALA A 145 -4.32 -5.36 -15.73
CA ALA A 145 -3.27 -5.03 -14.79
C ALA A 145 -2.50 -3.77 -15.23
N CYS A 146 -1.94 -3.06 -14.26
CA CYS A 146 -1.02 -1.94 -14.48
C CYS A 146 0.41 -2.42 -14.76
N THR A 147 0.65 -3.72 -14.62
CA THR A 147 1.91 -4.38 -14.90
C THR A 147 1.82 -5.25 -16.14
N GLY A 148 2.97 -5.43 -16.79
CA GLY A 148 3.01 -6.15 -18.05
C GLY A 148 4.39 -6.15 -18.69
N SER A 149 4.43 -6.69 -19.90
CA SER A 149 5.61 -6.67 -20.77
C SER A 149 5.18 -6.84 -22.23
N GLY A 150 5.89 -6.17 -23.14
CA GLY A 150 5.65 -6.32 -24.59
C GLY A 150 4.23 -5.95 -25.04
N GLY A 151 3.53 -5.07 -24.31
CA GLY A 151 2.15 -4.68 -24.59
C GLY A 151 1.08 -5.63 -24.06
N SER A 152 1.46 -6.72 -23.39
CA SER A 152 0.52 -7.58 -22.64
C SER A 152 0.51 -7.20 -21.16
N PHE A 153 -0.67 -7.20 -20.56
CA PHE A 153 -0.88 -6.94 -19.13
C PHE A 153 -1.03 -8.26 -18.38
N PHE A 154 -0.43 -8.33 -17.19
CA PHE A 154 -0.56 -9.48 -16.30
C PHE A 154 -0.19 -9.13 -14.87
N PHE A 155 -0.80 -9.85 -13.92
CA PHE A 155 -0.35 -9.88 -12.53
C PHE A 155 1.02 -10.55 -12.40
N LEU A 156 1.89 -9.98 -11.57
CA LEU A 156 3.26 -10.42 -11.33
C LEU A 156 3.32 -11.63 -10.37
N GLY A 157 2.41 -11.67 -9.41
CA GLY A 157 2.27 -12.70 -8.40
C GLY A 157 1.49 -13.91 -8.92
N SER A 158 1.98 -15.11 -8.62
CA SER A 158 1.27 -16.33 -8.97
C SER A 158 -0.01 -16.49 -8.14
N GLY A 159 -1.14 -16.69 -8.84
CA GLY A 159 -2.46 -16.88 -8.24
C GLY A 159 -3.03 -15.62 -7.60
N THR A 160 -2.57 -14.43 -7.99
CA THR A 160 -3.19 -13.14 -7.62
C THR A 160 -4.66 -13.10 -8.05
N ASP A 161 -5.53 -12.65 -7.15
CA ASP A 161 -6.93 -12.36 -7.45
C ASP A 161 -7.14 -10.88 -7.79
N GLU A 162 -6.47 -9.99 -7.05
CA GLU A 162 -6.60 -8.53 -7.19
C GLU A 162 -5.23 -7.85 -7.26
N GLN A 163 -5.10 -6.87 -8.16
CA GLN A 163 -3.97 -5.94 -8.19
C GLN A 163 -4.44 -4.52 -7.86
N PHE A 164 -3.77 -3.90 -6.91
CA PHE A 164 -3.89 -2.48 -6.62
C PHE A 164 -2.69 -1.75 -7.20
N CYS A 165 -2.93 -0.68 -7.94
CA CYS A 165 -1.87 0.14 -8.49
C CYS A 165 -2.15 1.64 -8.36
N ALA A 166 -1.10 2.43 -8.13
CA ALA A 166 -1.16 3.89 -8.12
C ALA A 166 0.02 4.44 -8.92
N LEU A 167 -0.24 5.33 -9.87
CA LEU A 167 0.81 6.10 -10.52
C LEU A 167 1.30 7.17 -9.54
N VAL A 168 2.56 7.09 -9.13
CA VAL A 168 3.17 8.08 -8.25
C VAL A 168 3.29 9.41 -8.98
N GLY A 169 2.45 10.37 -8.61
CA GLY A 169 2.50 11.75 -9.08
C GLY A 169 3.33 12.66 -8.17
N THR A 170 3.36 13.94 -8.50
CA THR A 170 4.06 14.97 -7.69
C THR A 170 3.47 15.11 -6.29
N GLU A 171 2.15 14.95 -6.20
CA GLU A 171 1.31 15.13 -5.02
C GLU A 171 1.65 14.12 -3.91
N PHE A 172 2.22 12.95 -4.23
CA PHE A 172 2.72 11.99 -3.23
C PHE A 172 4.08 11.42 -3.61
N SER A 173 4.93 12.27 -4.19
CA SER A 173 6.30 11.91 -4.57
C SER A 173 7.14 11.47 -3.37
N PHE A 174 8.06 10.54 -3.59
CA PHE A 174 8.92 10.01 -2.52
C PHE A 174 9.99 11.03 -2.15
N PRO A 175 10.34 11.17 -0.86
CA PRO A 175 11.51 11.95 -0.46
C PRO A 175 12.81 11.20 -0.84
N SER A 176 13.90 11.94 -1.07
CA SER A 176 15.22 11.36 -1.37
C SER A 176 15.68 10.37 -0.29
N GLY A 177 16.35 9.29 -0.71
CA GLY A 177 16.77 8.19 0.15
C GLY A 177 15.74 7.07 0.29
N ASP A 178 15.86 6.30 1.37
CA ASP A 178 15.02 5.12 1.60
C ASP A 178 13.70 5.50 2.27
N THR A 179 12.60 4.97 1.77
CA THR A 179 11.27 5.03 2.39
C THR A 179 10.70 3.62 2.49
N LEU A 180 10.50 3.14 3.72
CA LEU A 180 9.81 1.87 3.97
C LEU A 180 8.31 2.06 3.78
N LEU A 181 7.68 1.17 3.01
CA LEU A 181 6.24 1.03 2.93
C LEU A 181 5.84 -0.27 3.59
N THR A 182 4.83 -0.25 4.45
CA THR A 182 4.24 -1.45 5.05
C THR A 182 2.79 -1.57 4.58
N VAL A 183 2.44 -2.74 4.05
CA VAL A 183 1.17 -3.01 3.39
C VAL A 183 0.48 -4.19 4.04
N ARG A 184 -0.84 -4.13 4.17
CA ARG A 184 -1.71 -5.30 4.31
C ARG A 184 -3.01 -5.06 3.54
N VAL A 185 -3.77 -6.13 3.31
CA VAL A 185 -5.08 -6.07 2.66
C VAL A 185 -6.11 -6.77 3.55
N LEU A 186 -7.35 -6.26 3.58
CA LEU A 186 -8.48 -6.89 4.25
C LEU A 186 -9.27 -7.79 3.28
N ASP A 187 -9.91 -8.84 3.78
CA ASP A 187 -10.94 -9.55 3.01
C ASP A 187 -12.28 -8.79 3.02
N THR A 188 -13.26 -9.31 2.27
CA THR A 188 -14.61 -8.70 2.14
C THR A 188 -15.41 -8.59 3.45
N ILE A 189 -14.94 -9.13 4.57
CA ILE A 189 -15.59 -8.95 5.89
C ILE A 189 -14.68 -8.22 6.89
N GLY A 190 -13.58 -7.60 6.41
CA GLY A 190 -12.68 -6.79 7.20
C GLY A 190 -11.59 -7.57 7.95
N GLN A 191 -11.34 -8.86 7.63
CA GLN A 191 -10.24 -9.60 8.28
C GLN A 191 -8.90 -9.27 7.61
N PRO A 192 -7.90 -8.82 8.38
CA PRO A 192 -6.60 -8.45 7.82
C PRO A 192 -5.77 -9.67 7.42
N GLY A 193 -5.00 -9.51 6.35
CA GLY A 193 -3.87 -10.35 6.00
C GLY A 193 -2.60 -10.03 6.78
N LEU A 194 -1.57 -10.86 6.61
CA LEU A 194 -0.23 -10.61 7.15
C LEU A 194 0.42 -9.40 6.45
N PRO A 195 0.92 -8.39 7.20
CA PRO A 195 1.60 -7.28 6.59
C PRO A 195 2.92 -7.69 5.89
N LYS A 196 3.23 -7.07 4.76
CA LYS A 196 4.54 -7.13 4.10
C LYS A 196 5.10 -5.73 3.92
N SER A 197 6.42 -5.61 3.93
CA SER A 197 7.07 -4.33 3.69
C SER A 197 8.06 -4.39 2.53
N PHE A 198 8.30 -3.25 1.92
CA PHE A 198 9.31 -3.04 0.87
C PHE A 198 9.82 -1.61 0.95
N VAL A 199 11.01 -1.38 0.40
CA VAL A 199 11.68 -0.07 0.44
C VAL A 199 11.73 0.53 -0.94
N ILE A 200 11.37 1.80 -1.05
CA ILE A 200 11.68 2.64 -2.21
C ILE A 200 12.96 3.42 -1.90
N ARG A 201 13.98 3.26 -2.74
CA ARG A 201 15.19 4.08 -2.73
C ARG A 201 15.10 5.11 -3.85
N ALA A 202 14.80 6.35 -3.48
CA ALA A 202 14.71 7.48 -4.38
C ALA A 202 16.03 8.29 -4.42
N PRO A 203 16.34 8.97 -5.53
CA PRO A 203 17.53 9.82 -5.65
C PRO A 203 17.49 11.02 -4.71
#